data_AF-A0A376NYM2-F1
#
_entry.id   AF-A0A376NYM2-F1
#
_cell.length_a   1.000
_cell.length_b   1.000
_cell.length_c   1.000
_cell.angle_alpha   90.00
_cell.angle_beta   90.00
_cell.angle_gamma   90.00
#
_symmetry.space_group_name_H-M   'P 1'
#
loop_
_entity.id
_entity.type
_entity.pdbx_description
1 polymer ?
#
loop_
_entity_poly.entity_id
_entity_poly.type
_entity_poly.pdbx_seq_one_letter_code
_entity_poly.pdbx_strand_id
1 'polypeptide(L)'
;MAGGKGTVKINAKDALSESGNGEIYFTRNGGTLDLNGYDQSFQKIAATDAGTTVTNSNVKQSTLSLTNTDAYMYHGNVSGNISINHIINTTQQHNNNANLIFDGSVDIKNDISVRNAQLTLQGHATEHAIFKEGNNNCPIPFLCQKDYSAA
;
A
#
# COMPACT_ATOMS: atom_id res chain seq x y z
N MET A 1 8.06 -8.28 -3.72
CA MET A 1 9.28 -7.56 -3.34
C MET A 1 9.48 -7.66 -1.85
N ALA A 2 10.71 -7.88 -1.40
CA ALA A 2 11.03 -8.12 0.00
C ALA A 2 12.47 -7.69 0.32
N GLY A 3 12.75 -7.38 1.58
CA GLY A 3 14.12 -7.14 2.06
C GLY A 3 14.68 -5.74 1.79
N GLY A 4 13.90 -4.84 1.18
CA GLY A 4 14.14 -3.39 1.13
C GLY A 4 15.16 -2.87 0.12
N LYS A 5 16.05 -3.72 -0.41
CA LYS A 5 17.10 -3.28 -1.34
C LYS A 5 16.70 -3.37 -2.82
N GLY A 6 15.65 -4.11 -3.13
CA GLY A 6 15.21 -4.34 -4.51
C GLY A 6 14.54 -3.12 -5.12
N THR A 7 14.82 -2.85 -6.39
CA THR A 7 14.07 -1.88 -7.20
C THR A 7 13.48 -2.58 -8.41
N VAL A 8 12.19 -2.42 -8.63
CA VAL A 8 11.52 -2.76 -9.89
C VAL A 8 11.22 -1.46 -10.61
N LYS A 9 11.78 -1.30 -11.82
CA LYS A 9 11.57 -0.14 -12.67
C LYS A 9 10.67 -0.53 -13.84
N ILE A 10 9.58 0.20 -14.02
CA ILE A 10 8.69 0.05 -15.18
C ILE A 10 9.40 0.62 -16.41
N ASN A 11 9.36 -0.10 -17.53
CA ASN A 11 10.00 0.35 -18.77
C ASN A 11 9.16 0.12 -20.02
N ALA A 12 7.86 -0.09 -19.82
CA ALA A 12 6.89 -0.25 -20.88
C ALA A 12 5.52 0.19 -20.37
N LYS A 13 4.66 0.59 -21.30
CA LYS A 13 3.25 0.84 -21.01
C LYS A 13 2.58 -0.48 -20.61
N ASP A 14 1.64 -0.43 -19.67
CA ASP A 14 0.83 -1.58 -19.24
C ASP A 14 1.68 -2.78 -18.75
N ALA A 15 2.87 -2.50 -18.18
CA ALA A 15 3.79 -3.53 -17.69
C ALA A 15 3.31 -4.23 -16.41
N LEU A 16 2.37 -3.61 -15.70
CA LEU A 16 1.68 -4.19 -14.54
C LEU A 16 0.19 -4.26 -14.86
N SER A 17 -0.51 -5.18 -14.20
CA SER A 17 -1.97 -5.23 -14.29
C SER A 17 -2.58 -3.95 -13.70
N GLU A 18 -3.65 -3.44 -14.29
CA GLU A 18 -4.43 -2.34 -13.71
C GLU A 18 -5.51 -2.85 -12.73
N SER A 19 -5.68 -4.18 -12.62
CA SER A 19 -6.67 -4.78 -11.73
C SER A 19 -6.08 -5.06 -10.34
N GLY A 20 -6.92 -4.88 -9.31
CA GLY A 20 -6.55 -5.17 -7.93
C GLY A 20 -5.29 -4.44 -7.47
N ASN A 21 -4.25 -5.21 -7.14
CA ASN A 21 -2.96 -4.69 -6.66
C ASN A 21 -1.88 -4.57 -7.76
N GLY A 22 -2.29 -4.65 -9.03
CA GLY A 22 -1.38 -4.73 -10.16
C GLY A 22 -0.39 -5.90 -10.12
N GLU A 23 -0.78 -6.95 -9.42
CA GLU A 23 -0.05 -8.21 -9.23
C GLU A 23 1.36 -8.04 -8.61
N ILE A 24 1.62 -6.89 -7.98
CA ILE A 24 2.85 -6.63 -7.23
C ILE A 24 2.56 -6.57 -5.74
N TYR A 25 3.33 -7.36 -4.98
CA TYR A 25 3.17 -7.52 -3.53
C TYR A 25 4.48 -7.19 -2.84
N PHE A 26 4.42 -6.42 -1.77
CA PHE A 26 5.57 -6.02 -0.96
C PHE A 26 5.40 -6.58 0.44
N THR A 27 6.30 -7.48 0.81
CA THR A 27 6.36 -8.07 2.15
C THR A 27 7.42 -7.35 2.99
N ARG A 28 7.84 -7.96 4.11
CA ARG A 28 8.73 -7.35 5.10
C ARG A 28 9.89 -6.55 4.49
N ASN A 29 10.02 -5.30 4.93
CA ASN A 29 10.97 -4.28 4.49
C ASN A 29 10.81 -3.84 3.02
N GLY A 30 9.84 -4.37 2.28
CA GLY A 30 9.47 -3.94 0.95
C GLY A 30 10.62 -3.83 -0.06
N GLY A 31 10.73 -2.65 -0.67
CA GLY A 31 11.57 -2.31 -1.82
C GLY A 31 10.97 -1.13 -2.59
N THR A 32 11.58 -0.77 -3.71
CA THR A 32 11.18 0.40 -4.51
C THR A 32 10.49 -0.01 -5.81
N LEU A 33 9.31 0.54 -6.08
CA LEU A 33 8.68 0.51 -7.39
C LEU A 33 8.87 1.88 -8.06
N ASP A 34 9.65 1.92 -9.14
CA ASP A 34 9.89 3.13 -9.92
C ASP A 34 9.00 3.15 -11.16
N LEU A 35 8.05 4.08 -11.18
CA LEU A 35 7.10 4.29 -12.27
C LEU A 35 7.76 4.82 -13.54
N ASN A 36 8.94 5.42 -13.43
CA ASN A 36 9.81 5.79 -14.54
C ASN A 36 9.12 6.54 -15.71
N GLY A 37 8.22 7.47 -15.39
CA GLY A 37 7.49 8.28 -16.36
C GLY A 37 6.27 7.62 -16.99
N TYR A 38 5.86 6.44 -16.48
CA TYR A 38 4.60 5.78 -16.80
C TYR A 38 3.57 6.06 -15.71
N ASP A 39 2.33 6.33 -16.11
CA ASP A 39 1.21 6.41 -15.17
C ASP A 39 0.82 5.01 -14.73
N GLN A 40 0.36 4.86 -13.49
CA GLN A 40 -0.14 3.58 -12.99
C GLN A 40 -1.38 3.76 -12.13
N SER A 41 -2.30 2.80 -12.27
CA SER A 41 -3.53 2.73 -11.49
C SER A 41 -3.60 1.42 -10.72
N PHE A 42 -3.92 1.53 -9.44
CA PHE A 42 -4.15 0.38 -8.56
C PHE A 42 -5.48 0.56 -7.83
N GLN A 43 -6.18 -0.53 -7.56
CA GLN A 43 -7.28 -0.48 -6.60
C GLN A 43 -6.71 -0.30 -5.19
N LYS A 44 -5.69 -1.07 -4.83
CA LYS A 44 -4.92 -0.99 -3.58
C LYS A 44 -3.47 -1.34 -3.89
N ILE A 45 -2.51 -0.91 -3.08
CA ILE A 45 -1.13 -1.40 -3.15
C ILE A 45 -0.91 -2.38 -1.99
N ALA A 46 -0.51 -3.61 -2.30
CA ALA A 46 -0.25 -4.61 -1.27
C ALA A 46 1.14 -4.39 -0.64
N ALA A 47 1.22 -3.51 0.36
CA ALA A 47 2.44 -3.22 1.12
C ALA A 47 2.23 -3.50 2.60
N THR A 48 3.04 -4.39 3.18
CA THR A 48 2.92 -4.78 4.60
C THR A 48 3.47 -3.74 5.57
N ASP A 49 4.42 -2.91 5.14
CA ASP A 49 5.11 -1.95 5.99
C ASP A 49 5.67 -0.74 5.20
N ALA A 50 6.24 0.21 5.94
CA ALA A 50 6.87 1.42 5.41
C ALA A 50 8.20 1.21 4.67
N GLY A 51 8.70 -0.03 4.54
CA GLY A 51 9.85 -0.35 3.68
C GLY A 51 9.53 -0.32 2.18
N THR A 52 8.25 -0.24 1.83
CA THR A 52 7.81 -0.06 0.44
C THR A 52 7.89 1.39 0.02
N THR A 53 8.43 1.69 -1.16
CA THR A 53 8.36 3.04 -1.74
C THR A 53 7.93 2.99 -3.20
N VAL A 54 6.88 3.73 -3.55
CA VAL A 54 6.56 4.04 -4.96
C VAL A 54 7.21 5.38 -5.30
N THR A 55 7.95 5.43 -6.39
CA THR A 55 8.67 6.62 -6.82
C THR A 55 8.62 6.82 -8.33
N ASN A 56 9.02 8.00 -8.77
CA ASN A 56 9.33 8.25 -10.17
C ASN A 56 10.66 8.99 -10.26
N SER A 57 11.67 8.30 -10.80
CA SER A 57 12.99 8.88 -11.05
C SER A 57 13.11 9.61 -12.39
N ASN A 58 12.09 9.51 -13.26
CA ASN A 58 12.11 10.10 -14.60
C ASN A 58 11.78 11.60 -14.55
N VAL A 59 12.33 12.36 -15.50
CA VAL A 59 11.99 13.78 -15.72
C VAL A 59 10.53 13.95 -16.16
N LYS A 60 9.98 12.98 -16.88
CA LYS A 60 8.57 12.92 -17.19
C LYS A 60 7.81 12.52 -15.93
N GLN A 61 6.84 13.34 -15.54
CA GLN A 61 5.94 13.07 -14.41
C GLN A 61 5.16 11.76 -14.62
N SER A 62 4.90 11.06 -13.52
CA SER A 62 4.00 9.91 -13.45
C SER A 62 2.81 10.24 -12.55
N THR A 63 1.64 9.71 -12.88
CA THR A 63 0.45 9.75 -12.05
C THR A 63 0.25 8.39 -11.39
N LEU A 64 0.20 8.38 -10.06
CA LEU A 64 -0.20 7.22 -9.26
C LEU A 64 -1.68 7.37 -8.90
N SER A 65 -2.54 6.54 -9.50
CA SER A 65 -3.97 6.51 -9.20
C SER A 65 -4.31 5.38 -8.24
N LEU A 66 -4.96 5.71 -7.13
CA LEU A 66 -5.49 4.77 -6.14
C LEU A 66 -7.01 4.82 -6.19
N THR A 67 -7.65 3.69 -6.48
CA THR A 67 -9.09 3.63 -6.81
C THR A 67 -9.90 2.79 -5.83
N ASN A 68 -9.41 2.61 -4.60
CA ASN A 68 -10.14 1.91 -3.54
C ASN A 68 -11.53 2.52 -3.33
N THR A 69 -12.55 1.66 -3.28
CA THR A 69 -13.96 2.06 -3.07
C THR A 69 -14.43 1.83 -1.63
N ASP A 70 -13.59 1.18 -0.84
CA ASP A 70 -13.69 0.91 0.58
C ASP A 70 -12.49 1.52 1.33
N ALA A 71 -12.52 1.46 2.67
CA ALA A 71 -11.44 1.97 3.49
C ALA A 71 -10.16 1.16 3.21
N TYR A 72 -9.07 1.86 2.93
CA TYR A 72 -7.79 1.26 2.60
C TYR A 72 -6.66 2.09 3.19
N MET A 73 -5.72 1.40 3.84
CA MET A 73 -4.53 1.98 4.43
C MET A 73 -3.29 1.54 3.68
N TYR A 74 -2.52 2.52 3.22
CA TYR A 74 -1.25 2.31 2.56
C TYR A 74 -0.10 2.64 3.51
N HIS A 75 0.62 1.58 3.90
CA HIS A 75 1.77 1.64 4.82
C HIS A 75 3.07 2.12 4.18
N GLY A 76 3.17 2.05 2.85
CA GLY A 76 4.38 2.43 2.14
C GLY A 76 4.54 3.94 2.00
N ASN A 77 5.61 4.32 1.30
CA ASN A 77 5.93 5.70 0.99
C ASN A 77 5.66 6.02 -0.49
N VAL A 78 5.35 7.28 -0.78
CA VAL A 78 5.31 7.81 -2.15
C VAL A 78 6.30 8.96 -2.27
N SER A 79 7.14 8.95 -3.30
CA SER A 79 8.16 9.98 -3.46
C SER A 79 8.43 10.41 -4.91
N GLY A 80 9.15 11.53 -5.07
CA GLY A 80 9.73 11.92 -6.34
C GLY A 80 8.74 12.62 -7.28
N ASN A 81 8.92 12.43 -8.59
CA ASN A 81 8.16 13.13 -9.63
C ASN A 81 6.79 12.48 -9.90
N ILE A 82 5.98 12.36 -8.85
CA ILE A 82 4.66 11.71 -8.86
C ILE A 82 3.57 12.74 -8.57
N SER A 83 2.42 12.63 -9.23
CA SER A 83 1.13 13.13 -8.73
C SER A 83 0.26 11.98 -8.24
N ILE A 84 -0.52 12.21 -7.20
CA ILE A 84 -1.41 11.18 -6.64
C ILE A 84 -2.85 11.52 -6.98
N ASN A 85 -3.59 10.56 -7.52
CA ASN A 85 -5.02 10.68 -7.80
C ASN A 85 -5.82 9.67 -6.98
N HIS A 86 -6.78 10.16 -6.19
CA HIS A 86 -7.82 9.34 -5.57
C HIS A 86 -9.19 9.88 -5.97
N ILE A 87 -9.64 9.48 -7.17
CA ILE A 87 -10.81 10.04 -7.83
C ILE A 87 -11.81 8.91 -8.06
N ILE A 88 -12.96 8.98 -7.38
CA ILE A 88 -14.04 8.01 -7.55
C ILE A 88 -15.11 8.62 -8.45
N ASN A 89 -15.21 8.12 -9.68
CA ASN A 89 -16.19 8.56 -10.66
C ASN A 89 -17.53 7.84 -10.41
N THR A 90 -18.36 8.40 -9.53
CA THR A 90 -19.73 7.92 -9.29
C THR A 90 -20.75 8.97 -9.71
N THR A 91 -21.94 8.51 -10.11
CA THR A 91 -23.12 9.36 -10.37
C THR A 91 -23.86 9.74 -9.09
N GLN A 92 -23.50 9.15 -7.94
CA GLN A 92 -24.07 9.44 -6.63
C GLN A 92 -23.21 10.44 -5.85
N GLN A 93 -23.77 10.95 -4.75
CA GLN A 93 -23.10 11.79 -3.76
C GLN A 93 -21.79 11.14 -3.25
N HIS A 94 -20.91 11.96 -2.69
CA HIS A 94 -19.61 11.58 -2.08
C HIS A 94 -19.61 10.19 -1.41
N ASN A 95 -18.67 9.31 -1.79
CA ASN A 95 -18.57 7.97 -1.20
C ASN A 95 -17.84 8.01 0.14
N ASN A 96 -18.60 8.06 1.24
CA ASN A 96 -18.06 8.06 2.60
C ASN A 96 -17.28 6.79 2.98
N ASN A 97 -17.41 5.70 2.22
CA ASN A 97 -16.70 4.45 2.49
C ASN A 97 -15.32 4.41 1.81
N ALA A 98 -15.10 5.19 0.75
CA ALA A 98 -13.83 5.27 0.05
C ALA A 98 -12.90 6.21 0.82
N ASN A 99 -12.25 5.70 1.87
CA ASN A 99 -11.22 6.43 2.59
C ASN A 99 -9.85 5.86 2.25
N LEU A 100 -9.00 6.69 1.62
CA LEU A 100 -7.60 6.41 1.42
C LEU A 100 -6.80 6.95 2.61
N ILE A 101 -6.13 6.07 3.33
CA ILE A 101 -5.34 6.39 4.52
C ILE A 101 -3.87 6.18 4.18
N PHE A 102 -3.06 7.23 4.31
CA PHE A 102 -1.60 7.09 4.33
C PHE A 102 -1.13 7.14 5.78
N ASP A 103 -0.40 6.11 6.20
CA ASP A 103 0.33 6.11 7.47
C ASP A 103 1.84 5.92 7.30
N GLY A 104 2.31 5.75 6.06
CA GLY A 104 3.70 5.97 5.66
C GLY A 104 3.99 7.44 5.31
N SER A 105 5.03 7.67 4.49
CA SER A 105 5.47 9.02 4.12
C SER A 105 5.07 9.41 2.69
N VAL A 106 4.72 10.68 2.48
CA VAL A 106 4.46 11.23 1.13
C VAL A 106 5.35 12.44 0.90
N ASP A 107 6.36 12.30 0.02
CA ASP A 107 7.34 13.33 -0.35
C ASP A 107 7.39 13.48 -1.89
N ILE A 108 6.36 14.12 -2.43
CA ILE A 108 6.18 14.29 -3.87
C ILE A 108 6.44 15.73 -4.29
N LYS A 109 6.82 15.90 -5.57
CA LYS A 109 7.06 17.23 -6.16
C LYS A 109 5.80 17.89 -6.73
N ASN A 110 4.70 17.14 -6.84
CA ASN A 110 3.49 17.56 -7.54
C ASN A 110 2.25 17.40 -6.63
N ASP A 111 1.06 17.46 -7.22
CA ASP A 111 -0.20 17.54 -6.48
C ASP A 111 -0.78 16.19 -6.03
N ILE A 112 -1.60 16.26 -4.97
CA ILE A 112 -2.55 15.21 -4.57
C ILE A 112 -3.96 15.68 -4.93
N SER A 113 -4.65 14.94 -5.80
CA SER A 113 -6.01 15.24 -6.23
C SER A 113 -6.99 14.20 -5.70
N VAL A 114 -8.00 14.65 -4.95
CA VAL A 114 -9.04 13.79 -4.36
C VAL A 114 -10.42 14.27 -4.78
N ARG A 115 -11.28 13.36 -5.24
CA ARG A 115 -12.67 13.69 -5.63
C ARG A 115 -13.63 12.58 -5.30
N ASN A 116 -14.77 12.94 -4.70
CA ASN A 116 -15.85 12.05 -4.28
C ASN A 116 -15.43 10.92 -3.32
N ALA A 117 -14.34 11.13 -2.58
CA ALA A 117 -13.76 10.18 -1.64
C ALA A 117 -13.06 10.93 -0.49
N GLN A 118 -12.66 10.20 0.55
CA GLN A 118 -11.97 10.71 1.72
C GLN A 118 -10.47 10.43 1.64
N LEU A 119 -9.67 11.33 2.21
CA LEU A 119 -8.22 11.18 2.35
C LEU A 119 -7.85 11.45 3.80
N THR A 120 -7.09 10.54 4.41
CA THR A 120 -6.53 10.67 5.75
C THR A 120 -5.01 10.54 5.68
N LEU A 121 -4.29 11.47 6.29
CA LEU A 121 -2.84 11.39 6.49
C LEU A 121 -2.59 11.30 7.99
N GLN A 122 -1.90 10.25 8.46
CA GLN A 122 -1.67 10.01 9.89
C GLN A 122 -0.30 9.39 10.16
N GLY A 123 0.08 9.31 11.43
CA GLY A 123 1.24 8.51 11.84
C GLY A 123 0.92 7.01 11.88
N HIS A 124 1.95 6.18 11.81
CA HIS A 124 1.85 4.74 11.96
C HIS A 124 2.05 4.32 13.43
N ALA A 125 1.16 3.47 13.95
CA ALA A 125 1.35 2.87 15.27
C ALA A 125 2.49 1.85 15.20
N THR A 126 3.48 1.97 16.08
CA THR A 126 4.64 1.05 16.09
C THR A 126 4.18 -0.39 16.25
N GLU A 127 4.60 -1.24 15.30
CA GLU A 127 4.30 -2.66 15.35
C GLU A 127 5.09 -3.37 16.45
N HIS A 128 4.42 -4.25 17.16
CA HIS A 128 5.01 -5.12 18.19
C HIS A 128 4.65 -6.58 17.90
N ALA A 129 5.49 -7.50 18.38
CA ALA A 129 5.17 -8.92 18.34
C ALA A 129 3.88 -9.20 19.14
N ILE A 130 3.06 -10.10 18.62
CA ILE A 130 1.84 -10.56 19.29
C ILE A 130 2.00 -12.01 19.74
N PHE A 131 1.36 -12.34 20.85
CA PHE A 131 1.16 -13.74 21.24
C PHE A 131 -0.14 -14.23 20.63
N LYS A 132 -0.15 -15.45 20.09
CA LYS A 132 -1.38 -16.10 19.66
C LYS A 132 -1.96 -16.91 20.81
N GLU A 133 -3.12 -16.51 21.32
CA GLU A 133 -3.89 -17.32 22.28
C GLU A 133 -4.79 -18.30 21.50
N GLY A 134 -4.70 -19.60 21.80
CA GLY A 134 -5.70 -20.59 21.36
C GLY A 134 -5.40 -21.42 20.10
N ASN A 135 -4.15 -21.54 19.64
CA ASN A 135 -3.82 -22.59 18.67
C ASN A 135 -3.56 -23.90 19.43
N ASN A 136 -4.45 -24.89 19.25
CA ASN A 136 -4.26 -26.25 19.78
C ASN A 136 -3.10 -26.94 19.04
N ASN A 137 -1.86 -26.54 19.32
CA ASN A 137 -0.68 -27.32 18.92
C ASN A 137 -0.49 -28.55 19.83
N CYS A 138 -1.33 -28.71 20.83
CA CYS A 138 -1.36 -29.87 21.70
C CYS A 138 -2.38 -30.92 21.19
N PRO A 139 -1.94 -32.09 20.72
CA PRO A 139 -2.83 -33.17 20.30
C PRO A 139 -3.63 -33.79 21.46
N ILE A 140 -3.36 -33.41 22.72
CA ILE A 140 -4.04 -33.93 23.92
C ILE A 140 -4.45 -32.76 24.85
N PRO A 141 -5.67 -32.20 24.67
CA PRO A 141 -6.11 -30.95 25.30
C PRO A 141 -6.09 -30.92 26.84
N PHE A 142 -6.08 -32.08 27.51
CA PHE A 142 -6.09 -32.17 28.98
C PHE A 142 -4.68 -32.14 29.62
N LEU A 143 -3.61 -32.35 28.83
CA LEU A 143 -2.22 -32.42 29.32
C LEU A 143 -1.44 -31.12 29.13
N CYS A 144 -1.91 -30.21 28.27
CA CYS A 144 -1.23 -28.94 27.99
C CYS A 144 -1.95 -27.77 28.65
N GLN A 145 -1.20 -26.94 29.37
CA GLN A 145 -1.66 -25.60 29.77
C GLN A 145 -1.70 -24.67 28.55
N LYS A 146 -2.23 -23.44 28.72
CA LYS A 146 -2.27 -22.41 27.66
C LYS A 146 -0.92 -22.31 26.98
N ASP A 147 -0.92 -22.51 25.66
CA ASP A 147 0.27 -22.36 24.82
C ASP A 147 0.36 -20.92 24.32
N TYR A 148 1.56 -20.35 24.40
CA TYR A 148 1.86 -19.00 23.94
C TYR A 148 2.87 -19.13 22.81
N SER A 149 2.38 -19.07 21.57
CA SER A 149 3.25 -19.06 20.40
C SER A 149 3.52 -17.63 19.95
N ALA A 150 4.77 -17.35 19.60
CA ALA A 150 5.13 -16.15 18.85
C ALA A 150 4.69 -16.36 17.39
N ALA A 151 3.91 -15.41 16.86
CA ALA A 151 3.51 -15.37 15.46
C ALA A 151 4.45 -14.48 14.65
#